data_AF-A0A4T0BSU6-F1
#
_entry.id   AF-A0A4T0BSU6-F1
#
_cell.length_a   1.000
_cell.length_b   1.000
_cell.length_c   1.000
_cell.angle_alpha   90.00
_cell.angle_beta   90.00
_cell.angle_gamma   90.00
#
_symmetry.space_group_name_H-M   'P 1'
#
loop_
_entity.id
_entity.type
_entity.pdbx_description
1 polymer ?
#
loop_
_entity_poly.entity_id
_entity_poly.type
_entity_poly.pdbx_seq_one_letter_code
_entity_poly.pdbx_strand_id
1 'polypeptide(L)'
;MPPKKRTSDASAPTPQAKTRKSNSGATLPDAASKTTTIAETSTTADAATTATLEAFERRLDEKLNAFHNTSTQHANKLEQIHDKLEDTIARLDDKFKAQTDELKPVIQTLTSKGLESVADPFPDAARDNSVEILGDGNNNSNNENNDHDSDKSGDGSEYGSGEMLGGDGKPLKDDELSDEKLRDDPHTFIVMCVPLFEYEERYKKEHKTNFRHPSQDDMPKEEWYRLCDAQDERKANVRRKWADTHNSRQCACFNPSNEKNRWFMTRKGKYRMVEAETREIPHRDAEAFGLSVYTDNRGYSYQEIIENDLIEFSKINNKRDGKTEELWSIMEGLTLWINKDNADDIAFTWANLEDGARWNKTTITMGYAFLAVLNRIDREGEFKADSKYKNLSLMLALWYKFAWNYDANITDEFDEDTDYGEEKEGDDHLTKYQHVFNLTWPRYLLAMAQQYDVPIAGVTEIEESVKKDLESIKGLKLPKKKVDRFKFKDMLANFKFDYGSVMGGHHYDVTRMTKAARIESSYDGKDPLSAEDIDALKKGGRIGFGYS
;
A
#
# COMPACT_ATOMS: atom_id res chain seq x y z
N MET A 1 16.83 35.67 32.35
CA MET A 1 18.06 35.88 31.55
C MET A 1 17.64 35.93 30.08
N PRO A 2 18.17 36.86 29.27
CA PRO A 2 17.75 37.04 27.88
C PRO A 2 18.23 35.88 26.99
N PRO A 3 17.54 35.61 25.86
CA PRO A 3 17.86 34.48 24.99
C PRO A 3 19.09 34.79 24.13
N LYS A 4 20.02 33.81 24.05
CA LYS A 4 21.14 33.85 23.11
C LYS A 4 20.73 33.24 21.78
N LYS A 5 20.93 34.03 20.71
CA LYS A 5 20.86 33.65 19.29
C LYS A 5 21.53 32.30 19.01
N ARG A 6 20.82 31.40 18.33
CA ARG A 6 21.42 30.28 17.58
C ARG A 6 21.54 30.69 16.12
N THR A 7 22.76 30.67 15.62
CA THR A 7 23.11 30.69 14.20
C THR A 7 23.03 29.26 13.65
N SER A 8 22.66 29.17 12.38
CA SER A 8 22.59 27.98 11.53
C SER A 8 23.98 27.40 11.22
N ASP A 9 23.95 26.22 10.61
CA ASP A 9 25.02 25.47 9.93
C ASP A 9 25.69 24.37 10.77
N ALA A 10 25.32 23.12 10.49
CA ALA A 10 26.28 22.09 10.06
C ALA A 10 25.57 20.76 9.75
N SER A 11 25.81 20.29 8.54
CA SER A 11 25.41 19.04 7.91
C SER A 11 25.80 17.78 8.70
N ALA A 12 24.99 16.74 8.54
CA ALA A 12 25.20 15.39 9.07
C ALA A 12 26.51 14.74 8.56
N PRO A 13 27.23 13.94 9.38
CA PRO A 13 28.48 13.31 8.97
C PRO A 13 28.28 11.96 8.26
N THR A 14 28.92 11.83 7.10
CA THR A 14 29.14 10.57 6.35
C THR A 14 30.24 9.71 7.01
N PRO A 15 30.17 8.36 7.01
CA PRO A 15 31.19 7.52 7.64
C PRO A 15 32.48 7.42 6.79
N GLN A 16 33.62 7.79 7.38
CA GLN A 16 34.95 7.62 6.75
C GLN A 16 35.52 6.21 6.93
N ALA A 17 36.01 5.64 5.83
CA ALA A 17 36.74 4.38 5.77
C ALA A 17 38.16 4.51 6.35
N LYS A 18 38.53 3.60 7.27
CA LYS A 18 39.87 3.53 7.86
C LYS A 18 40.85 2.79 6.93
N THR A 19 41.88 3.50 6.46
CA THR A 19 43.06 2.95 5.79
C THR A 19 44.10 2.49 6.82
N ARG A 20 44.61 1.26 6.67
CA ARG A 20 45.64 0.65 7.52
C ARG A 20 47.01 0.80 6.84
N LYS A 21 47.90 1.63 7.42
CA LYS A 21 49.30 1.77 6.98
C LYS A 21 50.16 0.60 7.50
N SER A 22 51.03 0.10 6.64
CA SER A 22 52.08 -0.88 6.89
C SER A 22 53.30 -0.26 7.56
N ASN A 23 53.87 -0.95 8.55
CA ASN A 23 55.17 -0.62 9.14
C ASN A 23 56.25 -1.50 8.50
N SER A 24 57.32 -0.87 8.05
CA SER A 24 58.57 -1.49 7.60
C SER A 24 59.64 -1.37 8.70
N GLY A 25 60.47 -2.41 8.81
CA GLY A 25 61.84 -2.30 9.35
C GLY A 25 62.13 -3.07 10.64
N ALA A 26 62.66 -4.29 10.53
CA ALA A 26 63.77 -4.79 11.36
C ALA A 26 64.38 -6.05 10.74
N THR A 27 65.71 -6.08 10.67
CA THR A 27 66.62 -7.00 9.97
C THR A 27 67.06 -8.21 10.83
N LEU A 28 67.56 -9.26 10.14
CA LEU A 28 68.62 -10.26 10.49
C LEU A 28 68.20 -11.73 10.17
N PRO A 29 69.13 -12.69 9.96
CA PRO A 29 70.27 -12.72 9.04
C PRO A 29 70.34 -14.03 8.19
N ASP A 30 71.26 -14.06 7.22
CA ASP A 30 71.61 -15.22 6.38
C ASP A 30 72.04 -16.47 7.16
N ALA A 31 71.54 -17.64 6.74
CA ALA A 31 72.21 -18.92 6.89
C ALA A 31 71.80 -19.88 5.76
N ALA A 32 72.81 -20.37 5.04
CA ALA A 32 72.72 -21.18 3.84
C ALA A 32 72.22 -22.63 4.08
N SER A 33 71.88 -23.26 2.95
CA SER A 33 71.86 -24.71 2.67
C SER A 33 70.50 -25.41 2.74
N LYS A 34 69.83 -25.52 1.58
CA LYS A 34 69.64 -26.79 0.86
C LYS A 34 68.91 -26.57 -0.47
N THR A 35 69.62 -26.87 -1.55
CA THR A 35 69.12 -26.94 -2.92
C THR A 35 68.25 -28.20 -3.07
N THR A 36 66.96 -28.03 -3.33
CA THR A 36 66.13 -29.07 -3.95
C THR A 36 65.16 -28.42 -4.94
N THR A 37 65.54 -28.51 -6.21
CA THR A 37 64.73 -28.59 -7.43
C THR A 37 63.21 -28.33 -7.29
N ILE A 38 62.75 -27.11 -7.61
CA ILE A 38 61.43 -26.83 -8.20
C ILE A 38 61.54 -25.56 -9.07
N ALA A 39 62.20 -25.65 -10.22
CA ALA A 39 62.34 -24.52 -11.15
C ALA A 39 61.33 -24.54 -12.32
N GLU A 40 60.41 -25.52 -12.38
CA GLU A 40 59.53 -25.72 -13.54
C GLU A 40 58.03 -25.50 -13.26
N THR A 41 57.62 -25.21 -12.03
CA THR A 41 56.20 -24.92 -11.69
C THR A 41 55.90 -23.45 -11.38
N SER A 42 56.91 -22.58 -11.34
CA SER A 42 56.73 -21.14 -11.04
C SER A 42 56.37 -20.31 -12.29
N THR A 43 56.92 -20.65 -13.46
CA THR A 43 56.70 -19.85 -14.69
C THR A 43 55.33 -20.08 -15.33
N THR A 44 54.74 -21.26 -15.15
CA THR A 44 53.40 -21.60 -15.65
C THR A 44 52.28 -21.08 -14.76
N ALA A 45 52.51 -20.99 -13.44
CA ALA A 45 51.57 -20.37 -12.51
C ALA A 45 51.46 -18.86 -12.73
N ASP A 46 52.57 -18.15 -12.93
CA ASP A 46 52.55 -16.70 -13.20
C ASP A 46 51.85 -16.38 -14.53
N ALA A 47 52.13 -17.13 -15.60
CA ALA A 47 51.49 -16.91 -16.90
C ALA A 47 49.97 -17.13 -16.87
N ALA A 48 49.50 -18.16 -16.15
CA ALA A 48 48.06 -18.43 -16.00
C ALA A 48 47.36 -17.34 -15.16
N THR A 49 48.03 -16.81 -14.14
CA THR A 49 47.49 -15.74 -13.29
C THR A 49 47.41 -14.42 -14.06
N THR A 50 48.45 -14.08 -14.83
CA THR A 50 48.46 -12.91 -15.72
C THR A 50 47.38 -13.00 -16.79
N ALA A 51 47.24 -14.14 -17.47
CA ALA A 51 46.18 -14.32 -18.48
C ALA A 51 44.77 -14.21 -17.89
N THR A 52 44.58 -14.62 -16.64
CA THR A 52 43.28 -14.51 -15.95
C THR A 52 42.97 -13.06 -15.56
N LEU A 53 43.97 -12.30 -15.12
CA LEU A 53 43.86 -10.87 -14.83
C LEU A 53 43.57 -10.06 -16.09
N GLU A 54 44.29 -10.30 -17.19
CA GLU A 54 44.05 -9.64 -18.48
C GLU A 54 42.64 -9.95 -19.03
N ALA A 55 42.17 -11.20 -18.87
CA ALA A 55 40.80 -11.56 -19.26
C ALA A 55 39.74 -10.89 -18.38
N PHE A 56 40.04 -10.64 -17.11
CA PHE A 56 39.15 -9.94 -16.19
C PHE A 56 39.10 -8.44 -16.48
N GLU A 57 40.25 -7.79 -16.69
CA GLU A 57 40.35 -6.38 -17.09
C GLU A 57 39.60 -6.13 -18.40
N ARG A 58 39.81 -6.98 -19.42
CA ARG A 58 39.08 -6.86 -20.70
C ARG A 58 37.56 -6.94 -20.52
N ARG A 59 37.07 -7.83 -19.65
CA ARG A 59 35.63 -7.94 -19.35
C ARG A 59 35.12 -6.74 -18.57
N LEU A 60 35.95 -6.13 -17.74
CA LEU A 60 35.61 -4.92 -17.01
C LEU A 60 35.48 -3.74 -17.98
N ASP A 61 36.42 -3.58 -18.89
CA ASP A 61 36.42 -2.54 -19.92
C ASP A 61 35.25 -2.70 -20.90
N GLU A 62 34.93 -3.93 -21.32
CA GLU A 62 33.74 -4.22 -22.13
C GLU A 62 32.45 -3.78 -21.42
N LYS A 63 32.33 -4.05 -20.11
CA LYS A 63 31.17 -3.62 -19.32
C LYS A 63 31.13 -2.12 -19.08
N LEU A 64 32.27 -1.49 -18.85
CA LEU A 64 32.37 -0.04 -18.64
C LEU A 64 32.02 0.71 -19.93
N ASN A 65 32.49 0.24 -21.08
CA ASN A 65 32.14 0.79 -22.39
C ASN A 65 30.66 0.59 -22.72
N ALA A 66 30.08 -0.58 -22.40
CA ALA A 66 28.65 -0.80 -22.55
C ALA A 66 27.83 0.16 -21.67
N PHE A 67 28.23 0.35 -20.41
CA PHE A 67 27.58 1.30 -19.50
C PHE A 67 27.66 2.74 -20.02
N HIS A 68 28.83 3.19 -20.49
CA HIS A 68 28.98 4.52 -21.08
C HIS A 68 28.10 4.70 -22.33
N ASN A 69 28.07 3.72 -23.23
CA ASN A 69 27.22 3.78 -24.42
C ASN A 69 25.73 3.87 -24.07
N THR A 70 25.26 3.06 -23.10
CA THR A 70 23.87 3.13 -22.62
C THR A 70 23.57 4.47 -21.94
N SER A 71 24.50 4.99 -21.14
CA SER A 71 24.35 6.29 -20.48
C SER A 71 24.28 7.44 -21.49
N THR A 72 25.11 7.42 -22.55
CA THR A 72 25.04 8.40 -23.65
C THR A 72 23.74 8.29 -24.44
N GLN A 73 23.24 7.08 -24.68
CA GLN A 73 21.94 6.88 -25.33
C GLN A 73 20.79 7.45 -24.49
N HIS A 74 20.83 7.25 -23.17
CA HIS A 74 19.83 7.83 -22.26
C HIS A 74 19.91 9.36 -22.21
N ALA A 75 21.12 9.93 -22.19
CA ALA A 75 21.32 11.39 -22.22
C ALA A 75 20.74 12.01 -23.51
N ASN A 76 21.01 11.42 -24.67
CA ASN A 76 20.46 11.90 -25.95
C ASN A 76 18.92 11.77 -26.00
N LYS A 77 18.36 10.72 -25.37
CA LYS A 77 16.90 10.53 -25.30
C LYS A 77 16.24 11.55 -24.39
N LEU A 78 16.88 11.90 -23.28
CA LEU A 78 16.46 12.98 -22.37
C LEU A 78 16.47 14.34 -23.08
N GLU A 79 17.49 14.63 -23.88
CA GLU A 79 17.58 15.86 -24.67
C GLU A 79 16.44 15.96 -25.69
N GLN A 80 16.14 14.86 -26.40
CA GLN A 80 14.99 14.80 -27.32
C GLN A 80 13.63 14.97 -26.64
N ILE A 81 13.48 14.47 -25.40
CA ILE A 81 12.27 14.67 -24.60
C ILE A 81 12.16 16.13 -24.17
N HIS A 82 13.27 16.73 -23.75
CA HIS A 82 13.34 18.14 -23.37
C HIS A 82 12.91 19.06 -24.52
N ASP A 83 13.47 18.85 -25.72
CA ASP A 83 13.13 19.62 -26.92
C ASP A 83 11.63 19.51 -27.26
N LYS A 84 11.06 18.30 -27.19
CA LYS A 84 9.62 18.08 -27.43
C LYS A 84 8.72 18.74 -26.39
N LEU A 85 9.20 18.82 -25.14
CA LEU A 85 8.48 19.47 -24.05
C LEU A 85 8.48 20.99 -24.25
N GLU A 86 9.61 21.60 -24.61
CA GLU A 86 9.69 23.02 -24.96
C GLU A 86 8.75 23.37 -26.12
N ASP A 87 8.75 22.55 -27.17
CA ASP A 87 7.85 22.68 -28.32
C ASP A 87 6.37 22.62 -27.93
N THR A 88 6.03 21.78 -26.95
CA THR A 88 4.66 21.61 -26.45
C THR A 88 4.24 22.79 -25.58
N ILE A 89 5.15 23.29 -24.74
CA ILE A 89 4.94 24.50 -23.93
C ILE A 89 4.71 25.70 -24.85
N ALA A 90 5.51 25.87 -25.91
CA ALA A 90 5.33 26.95 -26.88
C ALA A 90 3.95 26.89 -27.57
N ARG A 91 3.51 25.70 -27.99
CA ARG A 91 2.17 25.51 -28.59
C ARG A 91 1.03 25.81 -27.61
N LEU A 92 1.19 25.48 -26.34
CA LEU A 92 0.21 25.79 -25.30
C LEU A 92 0.13 27.29 -25.04
N ASP A 93 1.28 27.98 -25.01
CA ASP A 93 1.35 29.42 -24.79
C ASP A 93 0.67 30.20 -25.94
N ASP A 94 0.92 29.79 -27.19
CA ASP A 94 0.22 30.34 -28.37
C ASP A 94 -1.31 30.12 -28.29
N LYS A 95 -1.74 28.94 -27.83
CA LYS A 95 -3.17 28.61 -27.68
C LYS A 95 -3.82 29.43 -26.56
N PHE A 96 -3.13 29.62 -25.45
CA PHE A 96 -3.60 30.44 -24.33
C PHE A 96 -3.73 31.92 -24.73
N LYS A 97 -2.77 32.41 -25.52
CA LYS A 97 -2.79 33.76 -26.08
C LYS A 97 -3.95 33.96 -27.05
N ALA A 98 -4.20 33.00 -27.94
CA ALA A 98 -5.34 33.03 -28.85
C ALA A 98 -6.69 33.06 -28.11
N GLN A 99 -6.86 32.23 -27.07
CA GLN A 99 -8.06 32.23 -26.22
C GLN A 99 -8.23 33.55 -25.45
N THR A 100 -7.13 34.13 -24.99
CA THR A 100 -7.13 35.44 -24.31
C THR A 100 -7.55 36.57 -25.26
N ASP A 101 -7.08 36.54 -26.50
CA ASP A 101 -7.45 37.52 -27.53
C ASP A 101 -8.93 37.37 -27.98
N GLU A 102 -9.47 36.14 -28.00
CA GLU A 102 -10.90 35.89 -28.25
C GLU A 102 -11.81 36.41 -27.11
N LEU A 103 -11.35 36.35 -25.86
CA LEU A 103 -12.09 36.84 -24.69
C LEU A 103 -12.04 38.37 -24.54
N LYS A 104 -11.04 39.02 -25.11
CA LYS A 104 -10.81 40.47 -25.05
C LYS A 104 -12.02 41.32 -25.48
N PRO A 105 -12.67 41.08 -26.65
CA PRO A 105 -13.87 41.83 -27.05
C PRO A 105 -15.11 41.51 -26.18
N VAL A 106 -15.20 40.29 -25.62
CA VAL A 106 -16.29 39.89 -24.70
C VAL A 106 -16.19 40.68 -23.41
N ILE A 107 -14.99 40.76 -22.83
CA ILE A 107 -14.69 41.57 -21.64
C ILE A 107 -14.99 43.04 -21.92
N GLN A 108 -14.55 43.59 -23.06
CA GLN A 108 -14.81 44.98 -23.45
C GLN A 108 -16.31 45.29 -23.60
N THR A 109 -17.09 44.32 -24.10
CA THR A 109 -18.55 44.43 -24.21
C THR A 109 -19.21 44.44 -22.83
N LEU A 110 -18.75 43.59 -21.90
CA LEU A 110 -19.25 43.53 -20.53
C LEU A 110 -18.94 44.81 -19.75
N THR A 111 -17.74 45.39 -19.92
CA THR A 111 -17.37 46.68 -19.30
C THR A 111 -18.19 47.85 -19.84
N SER A 112 -18.56 47.85 -21.13
CA SER A 112 -19.37 48.92 -21.74
C SER A 112 -20.84 48.93 -21.31
N LYS A 113 -21.34 47.81 -20.74
CA LYS A 113 -22.74 47.66 -20.28
C LYS A 113 -22.99 48.08 -18.82
N GLY A 114 -22.04 48.76 -18.17
CA GLY A 114 -22.27 49.37 -16.85
C GLY A 114 -22.28 48.38 -15.68
N LEU A 115 -21.53 47.27 -15.78
CA LEU A 115 -21.09 46.54 -14.58
C LEU A 115 -19.89 47.29 -14.01
N GLU A 116 -20.15 48.17 -13.05
CA GLU A 116 -19.11 48.85 -12.27
C GLU A 116 -18.35 47.84 -11.40
N SER A 117 -17.04 47.82 -11.62
CA SER A 117 -15.92 47.31 -10.81
C SER A 117 -16.16 46.13 -9.85
N VAL A 118 -15.62 44.96 -10.22
CA VAL A 118 -14.87 44.13 -9.26
C VAL A 118 -13.40 44.44 -9.48
N ALA A 119 -12.94 45.53 -8.86
CA ALA A 119 -11.53 45.82 -8.73
C ALA A 119 -11.19 45.65 -7.25
N ASP A 120 -10.51 44.55 -6.92
CA ASP A 120 -9.26 44.63 -6.18
C ASP A 120 -8.43 43.34 -6.39
N PRO A 121 -7.11 43.42 -6.19
CA PRO A 121 -6.11 42.92 -7.11
C PRO A 121 -5.74 41.47 -6.83
N PHE A 122 -5.34 40.74 -7.87
CA PHE A 122 -4.49 39.57 -7.73
C PHE A 122 -3.20 39.97 -7.01
N PRO A 123 -2.87 39.41 -5.84
CA PRO A 123 -1.50 39.39 -5.37
C PRO A 123 -0.79 38.21 -6.04
N ASP A 124 0.42 38.49 -6.49
CA ASP A 124 1.37 37.56 -7.07
C ASP A 124 1.53 36.27 -6.25
N ALA A 125 1.20 35.13 -6.85
CA ALA A 125 1.55 33.82 -6.31
C ALA A 125 2.09 32.91 -7.42
N ALA A 126 3.20 33.32 -7.99
CA ALA A 126 4.13 32.44 -8.69
C ALA A 126 5.54 33.06 -8.64
N ARG A 127 6.20 32.93 -7.48
CA ARG A 127 7.68 32.93 -7.32
C ARG A 127 8.04 32.88 -5.83
N ASP A 128 8.10 31.67 -5.26
CA ASP A 128 9.29 31.18 -4.56
C ASP A 128 8.99 29.79 -3.98
N ASN A 129 9.70 28.79 -4.53
CA ASN A 129 9.88 27.51 -3.88
C ASN A 129 10.90 27.72 -2.75
N SER A 130 10.41 27.89 -1.53
CA SER A 130 11.16 27.59 -0.31
C SER A 130 10.19 27.36 0.84
N VAL A 131 9.81 26.10 1.08
CA VAL A 131 9.16 25.73 2.33
C VAL A 131 10.25 25.59 3.39
N GLU A 132 10.47 26.69 4.11
CA GLU A 132 11.11 26.67 5.42
C GLU A 132 10.14 26.08 6.45
N ILE A 133 10.67 25.12 7.21
CA ILE A 133 10.19 24.62 8.49
C ILE A 133 10.06 25.80 9.47
N LEU A 134 8.96 25.87 10.24
CA LEU A 134 8.76 26.38 11.62
C LEU A 134 7.21 26.51 11.79
N GLY A 135 6.51 25.94 12.78
CA GLY A 135 6.77 25.93 14.21
C GLY A 135 5.70 26.78 14.92
N ASP A 136 4.87 26.11 15.74
CA ASP A 136 4.04 26.61 16.85
C ASP A 136 2.73 27.40 16.64
N GLY A 137 1.72 27.01 17.43
CA GLY A 137 0.52 27.80 17.77
C GLY A 137 -0.76 26.96 17.90
N ASN A 138 -0.89 26.07 18.89
CA ASN A 138 -1.54 26.34 20.18
C ASN A 138 -2.96 26.92 20.06
N ASN A 139 -3.99 26.08 20.24
CA ASN A 139 -5.32 26.52 20.66
C ASN A 139 -5.79 25.68 21.85
N ASN A 140 -5.48 26.22 23.01
CA ASN A 140 -6.11 25.92 24.28
C ASN A 140 -7.52 26.54 24.27
N SER A 141 -8.56 25.71 24.43
CA SER A 141 -9.84 26.18 24.95
C SER A 141 -10.23 25.33 26.14
N ASN A 142 -9.87 25.84 27.32
CA ASN A 142 -10.49 25.49 28.59
C ASN A 142 -12.01 25.61 28.47
N ASN A 143 -12.73 24.55 28.80
CA ASN A 143 -14.00 24.69 29.47
C ASN A 143 -14.07 23.62 30.59
N GLU A 144 -13.76 24.07 31.80
CA GLU A 144 -14.02 23.32 33.03
C GLU A 144 -15.52 23.36 33.34
N ASN A 145 -16.00 22.26 33.93
CA ASN A 145 -17.33 21.99 34.49
C ASN A 145 -18.35 21.35 33.53
N ASN A 146 -18.39 20.03 33.52
CA ASN A 146 -19.50 19.33 34.15
C ASN A 146 -19.10 17.90 34.54
N ASP A 147 -19.64 17.50 35.68
CA ASP A 147 -19.33 16.33 36.45
C ASP A 147 -19.65 15.01 35.73
N HIS A 148 -18.86 14.00 36.10
CA HIS A 148 -19.19 12.58 36.17
C HIS A 148 -20.51 12.12 35.50
N ASP A 149 -20.38 11.45 34.36
CA ASP A 149 -20.98 10.14 34.21
C ASP A 149 -20.11 9.27 33.30
N SER A 150 -19.75 8.11 33.82
CA SER A 150 -18.95 7.08 33.19
C SER A 150 -19.75 6.40 32.09
N ASP A 151 -19.78 7.00 30.90
CA ASP A 151 -20.27 6.32 29.71
C ASP A 151 -19.11 5.63 29.00
N LYS A 152 -19.26 4.30 28.89
CA LYS A 152 -18.39 3.40 28.15
C LYS A 152 -18.34 3.89 26.70
N SER A 153 -17.24 4.55 26.34
CA SER A 153 -16.85 4.74 24.95
C SER A 153 -16.79 3.36 24.30
N GLY A 154 -17.68 3.16 23.33
CA GLY A 154 -17.69 1.95 22.53
C GLY A 154 -16.37 1.85 21.77
N ASP A 155 -15.54 0.91 22.20
CA ASP A 155 -14.53 0.23 21.38
C ASP A 155 -15.12 0.01 19.98
N GLY A 156 -14.68 0.87 19.06
CA GLY A 156 -14.99 0.82 17.64
C GLY A 156 -13.89 0.12 16.87
N SER A 157 -13.25 -0.91 17.44
CA SER A 157 -12.47 -1.84 16.61
C SER A 157 -13.45 -2.50 15.62
N GLU A 158 -13.19 -2.31 14.33
CA GLU A 158 -14.04 -2.78 13.24
C GLU A 158 -14.17 -4.32 13.20
N TYR A 159 -13.37 -5.02 14.00
CA TYR A 159 -13.52 -6.43 14.35
C TYR A 159 -13.14 -6.61 15.82
N GLY A 160 -14.15 -6.80 16.67
CA GLY A 160 -14.06 -6.71 18.13
C GLY A 160 -12.83 -7.40 18.75
N SER A 161 -12.01 -6.61 19.43
CA SER A 161 -10.90 -7.07 20.28
C SER A 161 -11.34 -7.47 21.70
N GLY A 162 -12.58 -7.91 21.89
CA GLY A 162 -13.07 -8.41 23.18
C GLY A 162 -12.86 -9.91 23.32
N GLU A 163 -12.11 -10.36 24.34
CA GLU A 163 -12.17 -11.77 24.77
C GLU A 163 -13.61 -12.10 25.19
N MET A 164 -14.35 -12.77 24.31
CA MET A 164 -15.75 -13.13 24.55
C MET A 164 -15.83 -14.36 25.45
N LEU A 165 -16.27 -14.16 26.69
CA LEU A 165 -16.53 -15.23 27.65
C LEU A 165 -17.94 -15.80 27.46
N GLY A 166 -18.06 -17.12 27.47
CA GLY A 166 -19.34 -17.84 27.50
C GLY A 166 -20.04 -17.69 28.86
N GLY A 167 -21.27 -18.21 28.96
CA GLY A 167 -22.04 -18.19 30.21
C GLY A 167 -21.40 -18.94 31.39
N ASP A 168 -20.31 -19.66 31.14
CA ASP A 168 -19.45 -20.33 32.13
C ASP A 168 -18.18 -19.54 32.48
N GLY A 169 -18.03 -18.31 31.97
CA GLY A 169 -16.86 -17.46 32.21
C GLY A 169 -15.59 -17.93 31.50
N LYS A 170 -15.68 -18.86 30.54
CA LYS A 170 -14.53 -19.29 29.72
C LYS A 170 -14.60 -18.63 28.34
N PRO A 171 -13.46 -18.33 27.69
CA PRO A 171 -13.47 -17.87 26.31
C PRO A 171 -14.28 -18.83 25.44
N LEU A 172 -15.28 -18.31 24.73
CA LEU A 172 -15.95 -19.05 23.67
C LEU A 172 -14.88 -19.34 22.62
N LYS A 173 -14.43 -20.60 22.52
CA LYS A 173 -13.49 -20.99 21.47
C LYS A 173 -14.14 -20.67 20.14
N ASP A 174 -13.61 -19.66 19.45
CA ASP A 174 -13.85 -19.47 18.03
C ASP A 174 -13.09 -20.61 17.36
N ASP A 175 -13.76 -21.76 17.31
CA ASP A 175 -13.12 -23.04 17.01
C ASP A 175 -12.60 -23.05 15.56
N GLU A 176 -13.06 -22.14 14.71
CA GLU A 176 -12.62 -22.02 13.33
C GLU A 176 -11.20 -21.46 13.16
N LEU A 177 -10.60 -20.79 14.14
CA LEU A 177 -9.23 -20.28 14.01
C LEU A 177 -8.25 -20.97 14.98
N SER A 178 -8.60 -22.15 15.49
CA SER A 178 -7.69 -22.93 16.34
C SER A 178 -6.45 -23.39 15.57
N ASP A 179 -5.33 -23.52 16.28
CA ASP A 179 -4.07 -23.99 15.70
C ASP A 179 -4.21 -25.37 15.03
N GLU A 180 -5.03 -26.26 15.60
CA GLU A 180 -5.31 -27.56 15.01
C GLU A 180 -6.01 -27.44 13.66
N LYS A 181 -7.08 -26.64 13.57
CA LYS A 181 -7.80 -26.47 12.31
C LYS A 181 -6.97 -25.72 11.27
N LEU A 182 -6.21 -24.71 11.68
CA LEU A 182 -5.28 -24.01 10.77
C LEU A 182 -4.18 -24.93 10.23
N ARG A 183 -3.71 -25.90 11.04
CA ARG A 183 -2.75 -26.91 10.62
C ARG A 183 -3.37 -27.95 9.68
N ASP A 184 -4.56 -28.44 10.04
CA ASP A 184 -5.14 -29.64 9.41
C ASP A 184 -5.96 -29.30 8.15
N ASP A 185 -6.67 -28.17 8.12
CA ASP A 185 -7.53 -27.75 6.99
C ASP A 185 -7.53 -26.22 6.72
N PRO A 186 -6.36 -25.59 6.47
CA PRO A 186 -6.21 -24.13 6.36
C PRO A 186 -7.04 -23.47 5.25
N HIS A 187 -7.37 -24.21 4.20
CA HIS A 187 -8.06 -23.66 3.02
C HIS A 187 -9.56 -23.95 3.01
N THR A 188 -10.10 -24.48 4.12
CA THR A 188 -11.55 -24.62 4.30
C THR A 188 -12.21 -23.25 4.28
N PHE A 189 -13.25 -23.10 3.45
CA PHE A 189 -14.06 -21.89 3.44
C PHE A 189 -14.96 -21.84 4.67
N ILE A 190 -14.79 -20.79 5.46
CA ILE A 190 -15.63 -20.46 6.60
C ILE A 190 -16.59 -19.33 6.24
N VAL A 191 -17.67 -19.24 7.00
CA VAL A 191 -18.68 -18.18 6.84
C VAL A 191 -18.30 -16.99 7.68
N MET A 192 -18.33 -15.81 7.08
CA MET A 192 -18.10 -14.54 7.76
C MET A 192 -19.37 -13.70 7.71
N CYS A 193 -19.59 -12.89 8.74
CA CYS A 193 -20.51 -11.78 8.66
C CYS A 193 -19.98 -10.77 7.65
N VAL A 194 -20.91 -10.04 7.01
CA VAL A 194 -20.53 -8.88 6.21
C VAL A 194 -19.78 -7.87 7.08
N PRO A 195 -18.71 -7.25 6.55
CA PRO A 195 -17.97 -6.22 7.26
C PRO A 195 -18.83 -4.97 7.46
N LEU A 196 -18.41 -4.09 8.37
CA LEU A 196 -19.19 -2.92 8.76
C LEU A 196 -19.52 -2.02 7.56
N PHE A 197 -18.55 -1.75 6.69
CA PHE A 197 -18.78 -0.92 5.50
C PHE A 197 -19.87 -1.47 4.58
N GLU A 198 -19.86 -2.78 4.29
CA GLU A 198 -20.86 -3.41 3.43
C GLU A 198 -22.22 -3.43 4.13
N TYR A 199 -22.24 -3.58 5.46
CA TYR A 199 -23.48 -3.45 6.24
C TYR A 199 -24.07 -2.04 6.14
N GLU A 200 -23.23 -1.00 6.28
CA GLU A 200 -23.65 0.39 6.12
C GLU A 200 -24.21 0.66 4.71
N GLU A 201 -23.54 0.18 3.66
CA GLU A 201 -24.00 0.35 2.27
C GLU A 201 -25.32 -0.37 1.99
N ARG A 202 -25.46 -1.61 2.48
CA ARG A 202 -26.75 -2.33 2.42
C ARG A 202 -27.85 -1.57 3.16
N TYR A 203 -27.55 -1.04 4.34
CA TYR A 203 -28.50 -0.25 5.12
C TYR A 203 -28.93 1.01 4.36
N LYS A 204 -27.98 1.76 3.80
CA LYS A 204 -28.23 2.95 2.95
C LYS A 204 -29.17 2.62 1.80
N LYS A 205 -28.91 1.53 1.08
CA LYS A 205 -29.72 1.06 -0.06
C LYS A 205 -31.12 0.61 0.37
N GLU A 206 -31.25 -0.18 1.43
CA GLU A 206 -32.54 -0.69 1.92
C GLU A 206 -33.44 0.43 2.44
N HIS A 207 -32.87 1.39 3.18
CA HIS A 207 -33.61 2.47 3.84
C HIS A 207 -33.67 3.75 3.00
N LYS A 208 -33.09 3.75 1.79
CA LYS A 208 -32.99 4.91 0.88
C LYS A 208 -32.43 6.15 1.60
N THR A 209 -31.35 5.95 2.35
CA THR A 209 -30.70 6.99 3.17
C THR A 209 -29.23 7.16 2.80
N ASN A 210 -28.60 8.23 3.27
CA ASN A 210 -27.16 8.41 3.21
C ASN A 210 -26.62 8.99 4.53
N PHE A 211 -25.32 8.82 4.77
CA PHE A 211 -24.63 9.35 5.94
C PHE A 211 -23.75 10.57 5.59
N ARG A 212 -23.97 11.20 4.43
CA ARG A 212 -23.19 12.37 4.01
C ARG A 212 -23.73 13.64 4.64
N HIS A 213 -22.86 14.35 5.38
CA HIS A 213 -23.18 15.67 5.95
C HIS A 213 -23.82 16.60 4.92
N PRO A 214 -24.85 17.38 5.30
CA PRO A 214 -25.44 18.35 4.40
C PRO A 214 -24.42 19.41 3.98
N SER A 215 -24.63 20.02 2.80
CA SER A 215 -23.90 21.25 2.48
C SER A 215 -24.29 22.34 3.47
N GLN A 216 -23.32 23.19 3.83
CA GLN A 216 -23.60 24.37 4.64
C GLN A 216 -24.31 25.47 3.84
N ASP A 217 -24.29 25.38 2.50
CA ASP A 217 -24.78 26.44 1.62
C ASP A 217 -26.19 26.93 2.01
N ASP A 218 -26.30 28.25 2.22
CA ASP A 218 -27.52 28.97 2.60
C ASP A 218 -28.14 28.61 3.97
N MET A 219 -27.39 27.96 4.87
CA MET A 219 -27.85 27.55 6.21
C MET A 219 -27.04 28.22 7.35
N PRO A 220 -27.69 28.64 8.46
CA PRO A 220 -26.98 29.06 9.67
C PRO A 220 -26.06 27.97 10.20
N LYS A 221 -24.88 28.34 10.70
CA LYS A 221 -23.85 27.41 11.17
C LYS A 221 -24.39 26.46 12.25
N GLU A 222 -25.22 26.97 13.14
CA GLU A 222 -25.85 26.21 14.23
C GLU A 222 -26.82 25.13 13.70
N GLU A 223 -27.57 25.46 12.65
CA GLU A 223 -28.47 24.49 12.00
C GLU A 223 -27.66 23.43 11.24
N TRP A 224 -26.58 23.83 10.57
CA TRP A 224 -25.66 22.91 9.89
C TRP A 224 -25.05 21.90 10.86
N TYR A 225 -24.49 22.35 12.00
CA TYR A 225 -23.95 21.46 13.03
C TYR A 225 -25.02 20.51 13.56
N ARG A 226 -26.22 21.01 13.90
CA ARG A 226 -27.33 20.18 14.38
C ARG A 226 -27.69 19.06 13.38
N LEU A 227 -27.66 19.33 12.07
CA LEU A 227 -27.94 18.33 11.05
C LEU A 227 -26.79 17.34 10.86
N CYS A 228 -25.53 17.79 10.97
CA CYS A 228 -24.36 16.92 10.98
C CYS A 228 -24.41 15.97 12.18
N ASP A 229 -24.63 16.49 13.40
CA ASP A 229 -24.76 15.69 14.63
C ASP A 229 -25.87 14.65 14.50
N ALA A 230 -27.04 15.05 13.99
CA ALA A 230 -28.15 14.11 13.76
C ALA A 230 -27.80 13.02 12.74
N GLN A 231 -26.89 13.29 11.79
CA GLN A 231 -26.45 12.31 10.82
C GLN A 231 -25.38 11.38 11.37
N ASP A 232 -24.46 11.91 12.17
CA ASP A 232 -23.45 11.13 12.89
C ASP A 232 -24.13 10.21 13.91
N GLU A 233 -25.14 10.68 14.62
CA GLU A 233 -25.94 9.87 15.53
C GLU A 233 -26.68 8.74 14.77
N ARG A 234 -27.24 9.03 13.59
CA ARG A 234 -27.85 8.00 12.73
C ARG A 234 -26.81 6.95 12.30
N LYS A 235 -25.63 7.38 11.84
CA LYS A 235 -24.54 6.47 11.46
C LYS A 235 -24.11 5.62 12.65
N ALA A 236 -23.89 6.23 13.81
CA ALA A 236 -23.53 5.55 15.05
C ALA A 236 -24.59 4.53 15.52
N ASN A 237 -25.88 4.84 15.39
CA ASN A 237 -26.96 3.89 15.67
C ASN A 237 -26.90 2.66 14.75
N VAL A 238 -26.58 2.84 13.47
CA VAL A 238 -26.43 1.72 12.51
C VAL A 238 -25.21 0.86 12.84
N ARG A 239 -24.08 1.50 13.18
CA ARG A 239 -22.87 0.81 13.65
C ARG A 239 -23.13 0.01 14.94
N ARG A 240 -23.83 0.60 15.91
CA ARG A 240 -24.26 -0.09 17.15
C ARG A 240 -25.14 -1.30 16.84
N LYS A 241 -26.11 -1.18 15.93
CA LYS A 241 -26.94 -2.32 15.52
C LYS A 241 -26.14 -3.46 14.88
N TRP A 242 -25.14 -3.14 14.06
CA TRP A 242 -24.22 -4.14 13.51
C TRP A 242 -23.44 -4.84 14.62
N ALA A 243 -22.82 -4.06 15.52
CA ALA A 243 -22.06 -4.57 16.66
C ALA A 243 -22.94 -5.44 17.59
N ASP A 244 -24.14 -4.99 17.94
CA ASP A 244 -25.10 -5.74 18.75
C ASP A 244 -25.46 -7.08 18.11
N THR A 245 -25.64 -7.13 16.78
CA THR A 245 -25.92 -8.37 16.05
C THR A 245 -24.73 -9.33 16.12
N HIS A 246 -23.51 -8.82 16.04
CA HIS A 246 -22.29 -9.62 16.16
C HIS A 246 -22.09 -10.12 17.60
N ASN A 247 -22.17 -9.23 18.59
CA ASN A 247 -21.97 -9.49 20.01
C ASN A 247 -23.03 -10.44 20.60
N SER A 248 -24.28 -10.34 20.12
CA SER A 248 -25.35 -11.28 20.46
C SER A 248 -25.27 -12.62 19.70
N ARG A 249 -24.23 -12.80 18.87
CA ARG A 249 -23.97 -14.01 18.06
C ARG A 249 -25.11 -14.36 17.10
N GLN A 250 -25.82 -13.35 16.60
CA GLN A 250 -26.90 -13.50 15.63
C GLN A 250 -26.43 -13.34 14.18
N CYS A 251 -25.16 -12.94 13.98
CA CYS A 251 -24.56 -12.75 12.67
C CYS A 251 -24.19 -14.09 11.97
N ALA A 252 -23.87 -14.01 10.68
CA ALA A 252 -23.59 -15.19 9.86
C ALA A 252 -22.35 -15.99 10.31
N CYS A 253 -21.39 -15.36 11.03
CA CYS A 253 -20.24 -16.08 11.61
C CYS A 253 -20.68 -17.18 12.59
N PHE A 254 -21.75 -16.92 13.35
CA PHE A 254 -22.21 -17.81 14.41
C PHE A 254 -23.49 -18.57 14.05
N ASN A 255 -24.24 -18.05 13.08
CA ASN A 255 -25.42 -18.70 12.52
C ASN A 255 -25.33 -18.75 10.98
N PRO A 256 -24.60 -19.72 10.41
CA PRO A 256 -24.35 -19.84 8.96
C PRO A 256 -25.62 -19.98 8.10
N SER A 257 -26.74 -20.35 8.71
CA SER A 257 -28.06 -20.46 8.08
C SER A 257 -28.63 -19.09 7.68
N ASN A 258 -28.07 -17.98 8.16
CA ASN A 258 -28.45 -16.63 7.73
C ASN A 258 -27.87 -16.31 6.34
N GLU A 259 -28.64 -16.59 5.29
CA GLU A 259 -28.15 -16.50 3.90
C GLU A 259 -27.94 -15.08 3.39
N LYS A 260 -28.67 -14.08 3.91
CA LYS A 260 -28.66 -12.73 3.33
C LYS A 260 -27.38 -11.95 3.59
N ASN A 261 -26.65 -12.26 4.66
CA ASN A 261 -25.53 -11.43 5.14
C ASN A 261 -24.28 -12.27 5.43
N ARG A 262 -23.96 -13.18 4.51
CA ARG A 262 -22.77 -14.02 4.61
C ARG A 262 -21.75 -13.75 3.51
N TRP A 263 -20.51 -13.62 3.90
CA TRP A 263 -19.34 -13.70 3.04
C TRP A 263 -18.60 -15.01 3.31
N PHE A 264 -17.73 -15.40 2.38
CA PHE A 264 -16.89 -16.58 2.52
C PHE A 264 -15.42 -16.18 2.42
N MET A 265 -14.59 -16.85 3.19
CA MET A 265 -13.14 -16.70 3.14
C MET A 265 -12.50 -18.01 3.57
N THR A 266 -11.29 -18.30 3.10
CA THR A 266 -10.56 -19.44 3.67
C THR A 266 -10.19 -19.16 5.13
N ARG A 267 -10.12 -20.22 5.94
CA ARG A 267 -9.66 -20.18 7.33
C ARG A 267 -8.32 -19.42 7.46
N LYS A 268 -7.38 -19.73 6.56
CA LYS A 268 -6.07 -19.09 6.48
C LYS A 268 -6.14 -17.62 6.06
N GLY A 269 -7.00 -17.27 5.09
CA GLY A 269 -7.24 -15.88 4.71
C GLY A 269 -7.75 -15.04 5.89
N LYS A 270 -8.74 -15.55 6.63
CA LYS A 270 -9.25 -14.87 7.82
C LYS A 270 -8.20 -14.79 8.93
N TYR A 271 -7.42 -15.85 9.14
CA TYR A 271 -6.32 -15.83 10.09
C TYR A 271 -5.30 -14.71 9.77
N ARG A 272 -4.93 -14.53 8.50
CA ARG A 272 -4.03 -13.43 8.09
C ARG A 272 -4.59 -12.06 8.43
N MET A 273 -5.88 -11.82 8.18
CA MET A 273 -6.51 -10.55 8.56
C MET A 273 -6.45 -10.33 10.08
N VAL A 274 -6.88 -11.32 10.85
CA VAL A 274 -6.89 -11.24 12.32
C VAL A 274 -5.47 -11.06 12.86
N GLU A 275 -4.48 -11.73 12.26
CA GLU A 275 -3.08 -11.61 12.66
C GLU A 275 -2.51 -10.24 12.31
N ALA A 276 -2.87 -9.67 11.16
CA ALA A 276 -2.51 -8.29 10.82
C ALA A 276 -3.08 -7.30 11.85
N GLU A 277 -4.39 -7.39 12.13
CA GLU A 277 -5.12 -6.47 13.03
C GLU A 277 -4.71 -6.61 14.50
N THR A 278 -4.56 -7.84 14.99
CA THR A 278 -4.36 -8.11 16.42
C THR A 278 -2.90 -8.26 16.83
N ARG A 279 -1.98 -8.31 15.85
CA ARG A 279 -0.56 -8.51 16.11
C ARG A 279 0.31 -7.58 15.30
N GLU A 280 0.29 -7.67 13.97
CA GLU A 280 1.27 -6.98 13.14
C GLU A 280 1.15 -5.45 13.22
N ILE A 281 -0.09 -4.93 13.19
CA ILE A 281 -0.38 -3.50 13.32
C ILE A 281 -0.05 -2.98 14.72
N PRO A 282 -0.59 -3.55 15.82
CA PRO A 282 -0.29 -3.06 17.18
C PRO A 282 1.20 -3.11 17.54
N HIS A 283 1.91 -4.15 17.10
CA HIS A 283 3.35 -4.27 17.35
C HIS A 283 4.19 -3.21 16.61
N ARG A 284 3.60 -2.55 15.61
CA ARG A 284 4.24 -1.51 14.80
C ARG A 284 3.63 -0.12 15.00
N ASP A 285 2.77 0.06 16.00
CA ASP A 285 2.27 1.36 16.40
C ASP A 285 3.19 1.95 17.47
N ALA A 286 4.22 2.68 17.04
CA ALA A 286 5.18 3.30 17.96
C ALA A 286 4.53 4.22 18.99
N GLU A 287 3.46 4.93 18.60
CA GLU A 287 2.74 5.82 19.50
C GLU A 287 2.02 5.05 20.61
N ALA A 288 1.44 3.89 20.29
CA ALA A 288 0.82 3.01 21.29
C ALA A 288 1.82 2.51 22.35
N PHE A 289 3.12 2.50 22.03
CA PHE A 289 4.21 2.21 22.98
C PHE A 289 4.78 3.46 23.67
N GLY A 290 4.23 4.64 23.45
CA GLY A 290 4.79 5.88 23.99
C GLY A 290 6.17 6.19 23.40
N LEU A 291 6.38 5.87 22.12
CA LEU A 291 7.61 6.19 21.40
C LEU A 291 7.37 7.33 20.40
N SER A 292 8.35 8.22 20.30
CA SER A 292 8.50 9.20 19.22
C SER A 292 9.56 8.72 18.25
N VAL A 293 9.13 8.16 17.12
CA VAL A 293 10.06 7.61 16.11
C VAL A 293 10.13 8.56 14.91
N TYR A 294 9.01 8.80 14.23
CA TYR A 294 8.81 9.86 13.24
C TYR A 294 7.30 9.95 12.88
N THR A 295 6.86 11.08 12.31
CA THR A 295 5.44 11.43 12.11
C THR A 295 4.63 10.39 11.30
N ASP A 296 5.27 9.77 10.31
CA ASP A 296 4.61 8.84 9.38
C ASP A 296 4.72 7.36 9.78
N ASN A 297 5.13 7.07 11.01
CA ASN A 297 5.48 5.70 11.43
C ASN A 297 4.38 4.69 11.09
N ARG A 298 3.11 4.99 11.37
CA ARG A 298 2.00 4.09 11.07
C ARG A 298 1.85 3.78 9.58
N GLY A 299 2.03 4.77 8.70
CA GLY A 299 1.94 4.57 7.25
C GLY A 299 3.01 3.59 6.74
N TYR A 300 4.26 3.76 7.19
CA TYR A 300 5.36 2.85 6.85
C TYR A 300 5.24 1.47 7.51
N SER A 301 4.67 1.40 8.71
CA SER A 301 4.34 0.14 9.37
C SER A 301 3.38 -0.70 8.53
N TYR A 302 2.33 -0.08 7.98
CA TYR A 302 1.36 -0.76 7.09
C TYR A 302 2.01 -1.16 5.76
N GLN A 303 2.80 -0.26 5.18
CA GLN A 303 3.60 -0.51 3.99
C GLN A 303 4.47 -1.76 4.13
N GLU A 304 5.17 -1.92 5.26
CA GLU A 304 6.03 -3.07 5.53
C GLU A 304 5.25 -4.39 5.62
N ILE A 305 4.06 -4.39 6.24
CA ILE A 305 3.21 -5.58 6.36
C ILE A 305 2.76 -6.06 4.96
N ILE A 306 2.28 -5.13 4.13
CA ILE A 306 1.83 -5.42 2.76
C ILE A 306 3.00 -5.94 1.90
N GLU A 307 4.17 -5.33 2.01
CA GLU A 307 5.35 -5.77 1.27
C GLU A 307 5.83 -7.15 1.72
N ASN A 308 5.72 -7.49 3.00
CA ASN A 308 6.00 -8.83 3.51
C ASN A 308 5.08 -9.87 2.85
N ASP A 309 3.79 -9.58 2.74
CA ASP A 309 2.83 -10.44 2.03
C ASP A 309 3.18 -10.57 0.54
N LEU A 310 3.58 -9.50 -0.13
CA LEU A 310 4.02 -9.54 -1.55
C LEU A 310 5.33 -10.35 -1.73
N ILE A 311 6.26 -10.24 -0.78
CA ILE A 311 7.49 -11.05 -0.78
C ILE A 311 7.15 -12.53 -0.58
N GLU A 312 6.25 -12.85 0.34
CA GLU A 312 5.76 -14.22 0.56
C GLU A 312 5.06 -14.75 -0.70
N PHE A 313 4.14 -13.97 -1.26
CA PHE A 313 3.43 -14.28 -2.50
C PHE A 313 4.42 -14.61 -3.62
N SER A 314 5.44 -13.77 -3.83
CA SER A 314 6.46 -14.00 -4.85
C SER A 314 7.23 -15.29 -4.63
N LYS A 315 7.61 -15.60 -3.38
CA LYS A 315 8.30 -16.86 -3.05
C LYS A 315 7.44 -18.07 -3.41
N ILE A 316 6.15 -18.04 -3.10
CA ILE A 316 5.23 -19.14 -3.42
C ILE A 316 4.97 -19.20 -4.93
N ASN A 317 4.74 -18.07 -5.58
CA ASN A 317 4.42 -17.99 -7.00
C ASN A 317 5.59 -18.45 -7.89
N ASN A 318 6.83 -18.31 -7.42
CA ASN A 318 8.02 -18.77 -8.14
C ASN A 318 8.35 -20.25 -7.92
N LYS A 319 7.76 -20.90 -6.91
CA LYS A 319 7.93 -22.34 -6.69
C LYS A 319 7.12 -23.14 -7.71
N ARG A 320 7.75 -24.19 -8.27
CA ARG A 320 7.10 -25.12 -9.21
C ARG A 320 5.89 -25.82 -8.57
N ASP A 321 5.99 -26.12 -7.28
CA ASP A 321 4.98 -26.76 -6.44
C ASP A 321 4.25 -25.76 -5.52
N GLY A 322 4.38 -24.46 -5.76
CA GLY A 322 3.64 -23.43 -5.03
C GLY A 322 2.14 -23.58 -5.26
N LYS A 323 1.38 -23.78 -4.17
CA LYS A 323 -0.07 -24.02 -4.19
C LYS A 323 -0.83 -22.73 -4.49
N THR A 324 -1.90 -22.83 -5.30
CA THR A 324 -2.73 -21.67 -5.66
C THR A 324 -3.60 -21.21 -4.49
N GLU A 325 -4.03 -22.14 -3.63
CA GLU A 325 -4.79 -21.84 -2.41
C GLU A 325 -3.98 -21.01 -1.41
N GLU A 326 -2.65 -21.19 -1.39
CA GLU A 326 -1.74 -20.40 -0.57
C GLU A 326 -1.66 -18.95 -1.06
N LEU A 327 -1.48 -18.77 -2.37
CA LEU A 327 -1.51 -17.45 -3.00
C LEU A 327 -2.87 -16.77 -2.81
N TRP A 328 -3.96 -17.53 -2.94
CA TRP A 328 -5.31 -17.05 -2.74
C TRP A 328 -5.50 -16.54 -1.31
N SER A 329 -5.04 -17.28 -0.30
CA SER A 329 -5.13 -16.86 1.11
C SER A 329 -4.38 -15.56 1.41
N ILE A 330 -3.26 -15.29 0.71
CA ILE A 330 -2.56 -14.00 0.82
C ILE A 330 -3.43 -12.89 0.23
N MET A 331 -3.99 -13.10 -0.96
CA MET A 331 -4.86 -12.08 -1.58
C MET A 331 -6.14 -11.83 -0.76
N GLU A 332 -6.69 -12.86 -0.11
CA GLU A 332 -7.78 -12.71 0.86
C GLU A 332 -7.35 -11.86 2.06
N GLY A 333 -6.18 -12.12 2.65
CA GLY A 333 -5.64 -11.32 3.76
C GLY A 333 -5.42 -9.86 3.37
N LEU A 334 -4.92 -9.61 2.15
CA LEU A 334 -4.69 -8.26 1.64
C LEU A 334 -5.98 -7.45 1.44
N THR A 335 -7.18 -8.07 1.53
CA THR A 335 -8.43 -7.32 1.47
C THR A 335 -8.67 -6.39 2.65
N LEU A 336 -7.93 -6.56 3.74
CA LEU A 336 -7.88 -5.61 4.86
C LEU A 336 -7.52 -4.18 4.39
N TRP A 337 -6.64 -4.06 3.39
CA TRP A 337 -6.07 -2.78 2.94
C TRP A 337 -6.89 -2.10 1.83
N ILE A 338 -8.02 -2.68 1.44
CA ILE A 338 -8.77 -2.28 0.24
C ILE A 338 -9.83 -1.20 0.50
N ASN A 339 -10.32 -1.08 1.75
CA ASN A 339 -11.45 -0.22 2.07
C ASN A 339 -11.00 1.07 2.75
N LYS A 340 -11.42 2.20 2.19
CA LYS A 340 -11.19 3.56 2.70
C LYS A 340 -12.56 4.17 2.95
N ASP A 341 -13.12 3.95 4.13
CA ASP A 341 -14.46 4.41 4.48
C ASP A 341 -14.42 5.60 5.47
N ASN A 342 -13.33 5.83 6.23
CA ASN A 342 -13.13 6.99 7.10
C ASN A 342 -11.66 7.49 7.14
N ALA A 343 -11.46 8.71 7.65
CA ALA A 343 -10.13 9.33 7.84
C ALA A 343 -9.27 8.61 8.89
N ASP A 344 -9.89 7.86 9.80
CA ASP A 344 -9.23 7.05 10.82
C ASP A 344 -8.91 5.62 10.34
N ASP A 345 -9.27 5.28 9.10
CA ASP A 345 -9.09 3.92 8.58
C ASP A 345 -7.61 3.64 8.27
N ILE A 346 -7.24 2.38 8.46
CA ILE A 346 -5.92 1.83 8.15
C ILE A 346 -5.50 2.18 6.71
N ALA A 347 -6.43 2.08 5.75
CA ALA A 347 -6.17 2.38 4.34
C ALA A 347 -5.99 3.89 4.07
N PHE A 348 -6.64 4.77 4.85
CA PHE A 348 -6.40 6.21 4.77
C PHE A 348 -5.00 6.55 5.28
N THR A 349 -4.63 6.04 6.45
CA THR A 349 -3.30 6.25 7.04
C THR A 349 -2.19 5.73 6.13
N TRP A 350 -2.37 4.54 5.54
CA TRP A 350 -1.42 3.99 4.58
C TRP A 350 -1.29 4.86 3.31
N ALA A 351 -2.41 5.34 2.76
CA ALA A 351 -2.40 6.16 1.54
C ALA A 351 -1.82 7.57 1.72
N ASN A 352 -1.63 8.03 2.96
CA ASN A 352 -1.05 9.34 3.27
C ASN A 352 0.42 9.26 3.75
N LEU A 353 1.10 8.14 3.53
CA LEU A 353 2.54 8.06 3.79
C LEU A 353 3.31 9.02 2.85
N GLU A 354 4.37 9.66 3.36
CA GLU A 354 5.17 10.66 2.65
C GLU A 354 5.77 10.15 1.31
N ASP A 355 6.12 8.86 1.24
CA ASP A 355 6.66 8.21 0.03
C ASP A 355 5.56 7.73 -0.93
N GLY A 356 4.82 8.68 -1.50
CA GLY A 356 3.70 8.39 -2.41
C GLY A 356 4.09 7.53 -3.63
N ALA A 357 5.36 7.59 -4.07
CA ALA A 357 5.89 6.76 -5.16
C ALA A 357 5.99 5.28 -4.77
N ARG A 358 6.50 4.98 -3.56
CA ARG A 358 6.53 3.61 -3.02
C ARG A 358 5.13 3.07 -2.81
N TRP A 359 4.24 3.89 -2.26
CA TRP A 359 2.84 3.55 -2.09
C TRP A 359 2.19 3.18 -3.43
N ASN A 360 2.36 4.03 -4.46
CA ASN A 360 1.88 3.79 -5.82
C ASN A 360 2.41 2.44 -6.38
N LYS A 361 3.73 2.21 -6.36
CA LYS A 361 4.27 0.93 -6.87
C LYS A 361 3.76 -0.29 -6.12
N THR A 362 3.44 -0.13 -4.83
CA THR A 362 2.89 -1.20 -4.01
C THR A 362 1.47 -1.54 -4.41
N THR A 363 0.60 -0.53 -4.55
CA THR A 363 -0.80 -0.73 -4.95
C THR A 363 -0.90 -1.36 -6.35
N ILE A 364 -0.06 -0.92 -7.30
CA ILE A 364 0.04 -1.54 -8.63
C ILE A 364 0.50 -3.00 -8.49
N THR A 365 1.58 -3.26 -7.75
CA THR A 365 2.12 -4.61 -7.58
C THR A 365 1.10 -5.56 -6.94
N MET A 366 0.27 -5.09 -6.00
CA MET A 366 -0.84 -5.86 -5.43
C MET A 366 -1.86 -6.25 -6.49
N GLY A 367 -2.27 -5.32 -7.35
CA GLY A 367 -3.20 -5.60 -8.46
C GLY A 367 -2.66 -6.66 -9.43
N TYR A 368 -1.38 -6.57 -9.79
CA TYR A 368 -0.72 -7.56 -10.63
C TYR A 368 -0.49 -8.92 -9.93
N ALA A 369 -0.27 -8.93 -8.61
CA ALA A 369 -0.25 -10.16 -7.81
C ALA A 369 -1.63 -10.84 -7.85
N PHE A 370 -2.71 -10.06 -7.73
CA PHE A 370 -4.06 -10.58 -7.86
C PHE A 370 -4.30 -11.21 -9.26
N LEU A 371 -3.94 -10.49 -10.33
CA LEU A 371 -4.00 -11.05 -11.70
C LEU A 371 -3.16 -12.33 -11.86
N ALA A 372 -2.00 -12.42 -11.20
CA ALA A 372 -1.17 -13.62 -11.25
C ALA A 372 -1.85 -14.84 -10.61
N VAL A 373 -2.54 -14.68 -9.47
CA VAL A 373 -3.30 -15.77 -8.87
C VAL A 373 -4.56 -16.09 -9.69
N LEU A 374 -5.27 -15.09 -10.24
CA LEU A 374 -6.40 -15.34 -11.14
C LEU A 374 -5.97 -16.12 -12.39
N ASN A 375 -4.80 -15.82 -12.95
CA ASN A 375 -4.25 -16.59 -14.07
C ASN A 375 -3.92 -18.04 -13.68
N ARG A 376 -3.50 -18.32 -12.45
CA ARG A 376 -3.32 -19.70 -11.96
C ARG A 376 -4.66 -20.41 -11.85
N ILE A 377 -5.66 -19.77 -11.26
CA ILE A 377 -7.04 -20.28 -11.14
C ILE A 377 -7.63 -20.58 -12.53
N ASP A 378 -7.45 -19.68 -13.50
CA ASP A 378 -7.84 -19.90 -14.90
C ASP A 378 -7.09 -21.09 -15.52
N ARG A 379 -5.78 -21.20 -15.30
CA ARG A 379 -4.98 -22.34 -15.80
C ARG A 379 -5.36 -23.68 -15.17
N GLU A 380 -5.90 -23.67 -13.96
CA GLU A 380 -6.50 -24.84 -13.29
C GLU A 380 -7.92 -25.16 -13.80
N GLY A 381 -8.53 -24.29 -14.59
CA GLY A 381 -9.93 -24.44 -15.04
C GLY A 381 -10.96 -24.06 -13.96
N GLU A 382 -10.52 -23.34 -12.93
CA GLU A 382 -11.34 -22.96 -11.77
C GLU A 382 -11.82 -21.49 -11.85
N PHE A 383 -11.45 -20.74 -12.90
CA PHE A 383 -12.00 -19.40 -13.12
C PHE A 383 -13.34 -19.51 -13.84
N LYS A 384 -14.38 -19.81 -13.08
CA LYS A 384 -15.75 -20.10 -13.55
C LYS A 384 -16.75 -19.82 -12.42
N ALA A 385 -18.03 -19.67 -12.75
CA ALA A 385 -19.06 -19.32 -11.77
C ALA A 385 -19.23 -20.37 -10.65
N ASP A 386 -19.04 -21.66 -10.94
CA ASP A 386 -19.12 -22.78 -10.00
C ASP A 386 -17.73 -23.22 -9.47
N SER A 387 -16.81 -22.26 -9.33
CA SER A 387 -15.44 -22.49 -8.85
C SER A 387 -15.36 -23.17 -7.48
N LYS A 388 -14.30 -23.95 -7.24
CA LYS A 388 -13.91 -24.36 -5.87
C LYS A 388 -13.63 -23.17 -4.96
N TYR A 389 -13.22 -22.02 -5.52
CA TYR A 389 -13.00 -20.77 -4.79
C TYR A 389 -14.34 -20.07 -4.57
N LYS A 390 -15.02 -20.41 -3.46
CA LYS A 390 -16.41 -20.00 -3.18
C LYS A 390 -16.61 -18.48 -3.10
N ASN A 391 -15.54 -17.72 -2.85
CA ASN A 391 -15.56 -16.27 -2.78
C ASN A 391 -14.96 -15.58 -4.02
N LEU A 392 -14.76 -16.29 -5.14
CA LEU A 392 -14.18 -15.71 -6.36
C LEU A 392 -14.90 -14.41 -6.78
N SER A 393 -16.23 -14.44 -6.85
CA SER A 393 -17.04 -13.26 -7.22
C SER A 393 -16.85 -12.08 -6.26
N LEU A 394 -16.82 -12.37 -4.95
CA LEU A 394 -16.58 -11.37 -3.90
C LEU A 394 -15.17 -10.79 -3.99
N MET A 395 -14.16 -11.62 -4.25
CA MET A 395 -12.78 -11.16 -4.38
C MET A 395 -12.62 -10.27 -5.62
N LEU A 396 -13.22 -10.63 -6.75
CA LEU A 396 -13.23 -9.74 -7.92
C LEU A 396 -13.88 -8.39 -7.59
N ALA A 397 -14.96 -8.39 -6.81
CA ALA A 397 -15.65 -7.17 -6.38
C ALA A 397 -14.80 -6.31 -5.43
N LEU A 398 -14.15 -6.91 -4.43
CA LEU A 398 -13.26 -6.20 -3.51
C LEU A 398 -12.08 -5.58 -4.24
N TRP A 399 -11.40 -6.33 -5.10
CA TRP A 399 -10.29 -5.79 -5.88
C TRP A 399 -10.73 -4.76 -6.92
N TYR A 400 -11.93 -4.89 -7.50
CA TYR A 400 -12.51 -3.79 -8.30
C TYR A 400 -12.75 -2.54 -7.45
N LYS A 401 -13.33 -2.66 -6.25
CA LYS A 401 -13.53 -1.53 -5.32
C LYS A 401 -12.20 -0.87 -4.97
N PHE A 402 -11.15 -1.66 -4.75
CA PHE A 402 -9.79 -1.15 -4.53
C PHE A 402 -9.35 -0.23 -5.69
N ALA A 403 -9.44 -0.72 -6.92
CA ALA A 403 -9.10 0.07 -8.09
C ALA A 403 -9.95 1.35 -8.16
N TRP A 404 -11.26 1.22 -7.99
CA TRP A 404 -12.22 2.32 -8.07
C TRP A 404 -11.94 3.43 -7.04
N ASN A 405 -11.56 3.07 -5.82
CA ASN A 405 -11.22 4.02 -4.76
C ASN A 405 -9.94 4.82 -5.04
N TYR A 406 -8.99 4.25 -5.79
CA TYR A 406 -7.65 4.83 -5.95
C TYR A 406 -7.30 5.22 -7.39
N ASP A 407 -8.14 4.95 -8.38
CA ASP A 407 -7.84 5.14 -9.82
C ASP A 407 -7.43 6.57 -10.18
N ALA A 408 -8.03 7.58 -9.53
CA ALA A 408 -7.69 8.99 -9.78
C ALA A 408 -6.33 9.41 -9.16
N ASN A 409 -5.81 8.64 -8.20
CA ASN A 409 -4.62 8.98 -7.41
C ASN A 409 -3.40 8.11 -7.76
N ILE A 410 -3.53 7.16 -8.68
CA ILE A 410 -2.45 6.25 -9.08
C ILE A 410 -2.20 6.41 -10.57
N THR A 411 -0.92 6.53 -10.93
CA THR A 411 -0.46 6.51 -12.33
C THR A 411 0.32 5.22 -12.57
N ASP A 412 -0.09 4.45 -13.57
CA ASP A 412 0.56 3.20 -13.95
C ASP A 412 1.71 3.50 -14.93
N GLU A 413 2.94 3.61 -14.41
CA GLU A 413 4.16 3.82 -15.22
C GLU A 413 4.42 2.66 -16.21
N PHE A 414 3.74 1.52 -16.06
CA PHE A 414 3.79 0.40 -17.01
C PHE A 414 2.81 0.54 -18.20
N ASP A 415 1.98 1.60 -18.24
CA ASP A 415 1.09 1.92 -19.37
C ASP A 415 1.87 2.53 -20.57
N GLU A 416 3.15 2.92 -20.39
CA GLU A 416 3.99 3.43 -21.47
C GLU A 416 4.55 2.28 -22.33
N ASP A 417 3.86 1.90 -23.41
CA ASP A 417 4.44 1.34 -24.65
C ASP A 417 5.53 0.26 -24.50
N THR A 418 5.44 -0.61 -23.48
CA THR A 418 6.45 -1.66 -23.28
C THR A 418 6.20 -2.85 -24.21
N ASP A 419 6.60 -2.66 -25.47
CA ASP A 419 7.09 -3.71 -26.39
C ASP A 419 6.22 -4.98 -26.34
N TYR A 420 4.95 -4.84 -26.72
CA TYR A 420 4.23 -5.96 -27.29
C TYR A 420 4.88 -6.21 -28.66
N GLY A 421 5.90 -7.06 -28.70
CA GLY A 421 6.76 -7.24 -29.87
C GLY A 421 6.02 -7.26 -31.20
N GLU A 422 6.55 -6.50 -32.17
CA GLU A 422 5.99 -6.23 -33.50
C GLU A 422 4.46 -6.07 -33.51
N GLU A 423 4.03 -4.82 -33.34
CA GLU A 423 2.66 -4.34 -33.58
C GLU A 423 2.04 -5.01 -34.81
N LYS A 424 0.95 -5.78 -34.59
CA LYS A 424 0.14 -6.30 -35.69
C LYS A 424 -1.16 -5.51 -35.74
N GLU A 425 -1.50 -5.08 -36.95
CA GLU A 425 -2.79 -4.48 -37.28
C GLU A 425 -3.94 -5.39 -36.78
N GLY A 426 -4.72 -4.93 -35.79
CA GLY A 426 -5.87 -5.66 -35.23
C GLY A 426 -5.82 -6.04 -33.74
N ASP A 427 -4.79 -5.63 -33.00
CA ASP A 427 -4.75 -5.74 -31.54
C ASP A 427 -5.48 -4.53 -30.90
N ASP A 428 -6.50 -4.80 -30.08
CA ASP A 428 -7.21 -3.74 -29.34
C ASP A 428 -6.24 -3.20 -28.27
N HIS A 429 -5.79 -1.97 -28.47
CA HIS A 429 -4.83 -1.32 -27.58
C HIS A 429 -5.46 -1.05 -26.21
N LEU A 430 -4.75 -1.39 -25.12
CA LEU A 430 -5.22 -1.11 -23.76
C LEU A 430 -5.46 0.39 -23.49
N THR A 431 -4.75 1.26 -24.21
CA THR A 431 -4.91 2.72 -24.18
C THR A 431 -6.31 3.18 -24.56
N LYS A 432 -6.99 2.46 -25.47
CA LYS A 432 -8.40 2.71 -25.83
C LYS A 432 -9.33 2.63 -24.63
N TYR A 433 -8.98 1.82 -23.64
CA TYR A 433 -9.78 1.56 -22.45
C TYR A 433 -9.29 2.32 -21.20
N GLN A 434 -8.38 3.27 -21.36
CA GLN A 434 -7.89 4.13 -20.27
C GLN A 434 -8.98 4.99 -19.64
N HIS A 435 -10.04 5.30 -20.39
CA HIS A 435 -11.22 6.00 -19.87
C HIS A 435 -12.04 5.18 -18.85
N VAL A 436 -11.79 3.86 -18.75
CA VAL A 436 -12.46 2.98 -17.77
C VAL A 436 -11.69 2.99 -16.44
N PHE A 437 -10.37 2.85 -16.50
CA PHE A 437 -9.45 2.97 -15.38
C PHE A 437 -8.13 3.57 -15.89
N ASN A 438 -7.53 4.50 -15.17
CA ASN A 438 -6.13 4.89 -15.39
C ASN A 438 -5.18 3.71 -15.16
N LEU A 439 -5.52 2.83 -14.22
CA LEU A 439 -4.77 1.59 -13.95
C LEU A 439 -4.99 0.53 -15.03
N THR A 440 -3.94 -0.22 -15.36
CA THR A 440 -4.03 -1.29 -16.39
C THR A 440 -4.65 -2.57 -15.84
N TRP A 441 -4.25 -2.99 -14.64
CA TRP A 441 -4.65 -4.29 -14.09
C TRP A 441 -6.18 -4.48 -13.88
N PRO A 442 -6.98 -3.45 -13.52
CA PRO A 442 -8.43 -3.61 -13.37
C PRO A 442 -9.12 -3.85 -14.72
N ARG A 443 -8.58 -3.28 -15.80
CA ARG A 443 -9.06 -3.53 -17.18
C ARG A 443 -8.95 -5.02 -17.52
N TYR A 444 -7.83 -5.66 -17.16
CA TYR A 444 -7.66 -7.12 -17.32
C TYR A 444 -8.57 -7.94 -16.41
N LEU A 445 -8.80 -7.50 -15.16
CA LEU A 445 -9.75 -8.15 -14.25
C LEU A 445 -11.15 -8.18 -14.86
N LEU A 446 -11.64 -7.04 -15.37
CA LEU A 446 -12.93 -6.94 -16.03
C LEU A 446 -13.00 -7.82 -17.29
N ALA A 447 -11.98 -7.80 -18.14
CA ALA A 447 -11.92 -8.65 -19.33
C ALA A 447 -11.88 -10.15 -18.99
N MET A 448 -11.21 -10.54 -17.90
CA MET A 448 -11.26 -11.92 -17.38
C MET A 448 -12.68 -12.28 -16.94
N ALA A 449 -13.31 -11.46 -16.10
CA ALA A 449 -14.68 -11.71 -15.63
C ALA A 449 -15.65 -11.88 -16.82
N GLN A 450 -15.57 -11.00 -17.82
CA GLN A 450 -16.41 -11.05 -19.01
C GLN A 450 -16.14 -12.29 -19.88
N GLN A 451 -14.88 -12.66 -20.11
CA GLN A 451 -14.53 -13.80 -20.96
C GLN A 451 -15.09 -15.13 -20.41
N TYR A 452 -15.15 -15.27 -19.09
CA TYR A 452 -15.54 -16.52 -18.42
C TYR A 452 -16.91 -16.46 -17.74
N ASP A 453 -17.66 -15.38 -17.96
CA ASP A 453 -18.99 -15.15 -17.35
C ASP A 453 -18.97 -15.31 -15.82
N VAL A 454 -17.91 -14.81 -15.18
CA VAL A 454 -17.77 -14.80 -13.72
C VAL A 454 -18.31 -13.48 -13.20
N PRO A 455 -19.34 -13.47 -12.33
CA PRO A 455 -19.89 -12.23 -11.81
C PRO A 455 -18.90 -11.51 -10.89
N ILE A 456 -18.85 -10.19 -11.00
CA ILE A 456 -18.19 -9.30 -10.02
C ILE A 456 -19.29 -8.79 -9.10
N ALA A 457 -19.45 -9.41 -7.93
CA ALA A 457 -20.60 -9.17 -7.05
C ALA A 457 -20.27 -9.39 -5.56
N GLY A 458 -21.15 -8.92 -4.68
CA GLY A 458 -21.03 -9.10 -3.22
C GLY A 458 -20.67 -7.83 -2.45
N VAL A 459 -20.37 -6.73 -3.16
CA VAL A 459 -20.13 -5.39 -2.63
C VAL A 459 -21.16 -4.43 -3.21
N THR A 460 -21.97 -3.81 -2.34
CA THR A 460 -23.18 -3.06 -2.73
C THR A 460 -22.87 -1.77 -3.47
N GLU A 461 -21.83 -1.06 -3.05
CA GLU A 461 -21.48 0.29 -3.52
C GLU A 461 -21.08 0.34 -5.01
N ILE A 462 -20.45 -0.73 -5.50
CA ILE A 462 -19.84 -0.75 -6.84
C ILE A 462 -20.74 -1.36 -7.92
N GLU A 463 -21.92 -1.88 -7.57
CA GLU A 463 -22.75 -2.69 -8.48
C GLU A 463 -23.06 -1.98 -9.80
N GLU A 464 -23.36 -0.69 -9.76
CA GLU A 464 -23.67 0.10 -10.96
C GLU A 464 -22.42 0.46 -11.77
N SER A 465 -21.32 0.78 -11.11
CA SER A 465 -20.02 1.06 -11.75
C SER A 465 -19.50 -0.17 -12.50
N VAL A 466 -19.55 -1.34 -11.86
CA VAL A 466 -19.17 -2.62 -12.47
C VAL A 466 -19.96 -2.89 -13.76
N LYS A 467 -21.28 -2.70 -13.75
CA LYS A 467 -22.11 -2.90 -14.95
C LYS A 467 -21.69 -1.98 -16.09
N LYS A 468 -21.47 -0.70 -15.80
CA LYS A 468 -21.04 0.31 -16.77
C LYS A 468 -19.67 -0.03 -17.36
N ASP A 469 -18.72 -0.44 -16.52
CA ASP A 469 -17.35 -0.68 -16.95
C ASP A 469 -17.21 -2.00 -17.71
N LEU A 470 -17.96 -3.03 -17.34
CA LEU A 470 -18.08 -4.26 -18.13
C LEU A 470 -18.65 -3.99 -19.53
N GLU A 471 -19.59 -3.05 -19.68
CA GLU A 471 -20.07 -2.64 -21.00
C GLU A 471 -18.97 -1.91 -21.79
N SER A 472 -18.20 -1.06 -21.10
CA SER A 472 -17.18 -0.19 -21.71
C SER A 472 -15.93 -0.98 -22.14
N ILE A 473 -15.62 -2.10 -21.47
CA ILE A 473 -14.44 -2.94 -21.77
C ILE A 473 -14.71 -4.01 -22.84
N LYS A 474 -15.94 -4.11 -23.35
CA LYS A 474 -16.31 -5.15 -24.31
C LYS A 474 -15.35 -5.18 -25.50
N GLY A 475 -14.91 -6.39 -25.84
CA GLY A 475 -13.98 -6.63 -26.94
C GLY A 475 -12.50 -6.63 -26.53
N LEU A 476 -12.15 -6.16 -25.33
CA LEU A 476 -10.76 -6.23 -24.84
C LEU A 476 -10.28 -7.68 -24.84
N LYS A 477 -9.26 -7.96 -25.65
CA LYS A 477 -8.63 -9.29 -25.74
C LYS A 477 -7.61 -9.43 -24.63
N LEU A 478 -7.72 -10.51 -23.86
CA LEU A 478 -6.69 -10.83 -22.88
C LEU A 478 -5.39 -11.32 -23.57
N PRO A 479 -4.21 -11.08 -22.96
CA PRO A 479 -2.95 -11.63 -23.44
C PRO A 479 -3.00 -13.16 -23.54
N LYS A 480 -2.13 -13.76 -24.34
CA LYS A 480 -2.06 -15.23 -24.47
C LYS A 480 -1.85 -15.89 -23.11
N LYS A 481 -2.64 -16.92 -22.82
CA LYS A 481 -2.56 -17.70 -21.58
C LYS A 481 -1.18 -18.37 -21.46
N LYS A 482 -0.40 -17.95 -20.46
CA LYS A 482 0.94 -18.46 -20.13
C LYS A 482 1.18 -18.33 -18.62
N VAL A 483 2.29 -18.88 -18.11
CA VAL A 483 2.59 -18.89 -16.66
C VAL A 483 2.54 -17.49 -16.05
N ASP A 484 3.20 -16.53 -16.70
CA ASP A 484 3.22 -15.13 -16.28
C ASP A 484 2.49 -14.27 -17.33
N ARG A 485 1.19 -14.51 -17.46
CA ARG A 485 0.32 -13.88 -18.48
C ARG A 485 0.36 -12.36 -18.42
N PHE A 486 0.37 -11.82 -17.21
CA PHE A 486 0.25 -10.39 -16.93
C PHE A 486 1.56 -9.75 -16.45
N LYS A 487 2.71 -10.43 -16.67
CA LYS A 487 4.05 -9.90 -16.34
C LYS A 487 4.23 -9.46 -14.87
N PHE A 488 3.65 -10.20 -13.92
CA PHE A 488 3.82 -9.90 -12.48
C PHE A 488 5.30 -9.95 -12.06
N LYS A 489 6.11 -10.83 -12.68
CA LYS A 489 7.54 -10.89 -12.35
C LYS A 489 8.28 -9.62 -12.72
N ASP A 490 7.95 -9.04 -13.87
CA ASP A 490 8.56 -7.81 -14.35
C ASP A 490 8.14 -6.63 -13.45
N MET A 491 6.85 -6.57 -13.08
CA MET A 491 6.32 -5.59 -12.14
C MET A 491 7.05 -5.64 -10.78
N LEU A 492 7.17 -6.83 -10.19
CA LEU A 492 7.89 -7.00 -8.93
C LEU A 492 9.39 -6.72 -9.04
N ALA A 493 10.00 -7.04 -10.18
CA ALA A 493 11.41 -6.74 -10.43
C ALA A 493 11.64 -5.23 -10.49
N ASN A 494 10.74 -4.47 -11.13
CA ASN A 494 10.78 -3.01 -11.13
C ASN A 494 10.62 -2.43 -9.71
N PHE A 495 9.64 -2.90 -8.94
CA PHE A 495 9.50 -2.47 -7.55
C PHE A 495 10.77 -2.77 -6.73
N LYS A 496 11.35 -3.96 -6.86
CA LYS A 496 12.61 -4.30 -6.17
C LYS A 496 13.82 -3.52 -6.66
N PHE A 497 13.81 -3.06 -7.91
CA PHE A 497 14.89 -2.22 -8.41
C PHE A 497 14.90 -0.88 -7.68
N ASP A 498 13.74 -0.26 -7.49
CA ASP A 498 13.62 1.04 -6.83
C ASP A 498 13.70 0.93 -5.30
N TYR A 499 13.08 -0.10 -4.70
CA TYR A 499 12.86 -0.18 -3.25
C TYR A 499 13.35 -1.48 -2.59
N GLY A 500 14.04 -2.35 -3.32
CA GLY A 500 14.39 -3.70 -2.81
C GLY A 500 15.24 -3.72 -1.54
N SER A 501 15.98 -2.65 -1.23
CA SER A 501 16.76 -2.54 0.01
C SER A 501 15.92 -2.22 1.24
N VAL A 502 14.70 -1.69 1.06
CA VAL A 502 13.78 -1.28 2.13
C VAL A 502 12.45 -2.03 2.10
N MET A 503 12.25 -2.92 1.11
CA MET A 503 11.02 -3.67 0.91
C MET A 503 10.84 -4.75 1.99
N GLY A 504 9.76 -4.66 2.75
CA GLY A 504 9.38 -5.56 3.83
C GLY A 504 10.36 -5.52 5.01
N GLY A 505 10.26 -6.54 5.86
CA GLY A 505 11.08 -6.70 7.06
C GLY A 505 10.31 -6.47 8.35
N HIS A 506 11.02 -5.90 9.34
CA HIS A 506 10.56 -5.68 10.70
C HIS A 506 11.09 -4.36 11.29
N HIS A 507 11.39 -3.39 10.43
CA HIS A 507 12.04 -2.13 10.80
C HIS A 507 11.16 -1.31 11.74
N TYR A 508 9.85 -1.43 11.60
CA TYR A 508 8.87 -0.69 12.39
C TYR A 508 8.26 -1.52 13.52
N ASP A 509 8.65 -2.79 13.66
CA ASP A 509 8.19 -3.66 14.74
C ASP A 509 8.92 -3.31 16.04
N VAL A 510 8.22 -2.60 16.93
CA VAL A 510 8.72 -2.15 18.23
C VAL A 510 9.12 -3.33 19.09
N THR A 511 8.43 -4.46 18.97
CA THR A 511 8.73 -5.68 19.74
C THR A 511 10.07 -6.30 19.32
N ARG A 512 10.57 -5.96 18.12
CA ARG A 512 11.85 -6.40 17.58
C ARG A 512 12.94 -5.35 17.65
N MET A 513 12.62 -4.10 18.02
CA MET A 513 13.61 -3.09 18.29
C MET A 513 14.56 -3.52 19.42
N THR A 514 15.78 -3.00 19.40
CA THR A 514 16.67 -3.17 20.55
C THR A 514 16.16 -2.37 21.74
N LYS A 515 16.44 -2.84 22.97
CA LYS A 515 16.11 -2.09 24.19
C LYS A 515 16.67 -0.66 24.17
N ALA A 516 17.89 -0.49 23.67
CA ALA A 516 18.52 0.81 23.55
C ALA A 516 17.73 1.74 22.60
N ALA A 517 17.34 1.24 21.43
CA ALA A 517 16.54 2.00 20.46
C ALA A 517 15.15 2.39 21.03
N ARG A 518 14.48 1.48 21.75
CA ARG A 518 13.19 1.82 22.38
C ARG A 518 13.33 2.89 23.46
N ILE A 519 14.36 2.80 24.30
CA ILE A 519 14.63 3.81 25.33
C ILE A 519 14.95 5.16 24.70
N GLU A 520 15.75 5.18 23.64
CA GLU A 520 16.13 6.39 22.92
C GLU A 520 14.93 7.10 22.29
N SER A 521 13.98 6.33 21.75
CA SER A 521 12.74 6.86 21.17
C SER A 521 11.62 7.09 22.18
N SER A 522 11.77 6.72 23.46
CA SER A 522 10.69 6.81 24.45
C SER A 522 10.48 8.24 24.95
N TYR A 523 9.21 8.65 25.11
CA TYR A 523 8.85 9.94 25.71
C TYR A 523 9.36 10.10 27.14
N ASP A 524 9.44 9.02 27.91
CA ASP A 524 9.83 9.05 29.32
C ASP A 524 11.25 8.51 29.57
N GLY A 525 11.97 8.13 28.51
CA GLY A 525 13.31 7.57 28.57
C GLY A 525 13.38 6.17 29.18
N LYS A 526 12.26 5.43 29.23
CA LYS A 526 12.22 4.04 29.69
C LYS A 526 11.84 3.10 28.56
N ASP A 527 12.17 1.82 28.75
CA ASP A 527 11.76 0.76 27.83
C ASP A 527 10.25 0.52 28.03
N PRO A 528 9.41 0.66 26.98
CA PRO A 528 7.98 0.44 27.10
C PRO A 528 7.60 -1.04 27.25
N LEU A 529 8.55 -1.97 27.01
CA LEU A 529 8.33 -3.40 27.22
C LEU A 529 8.82 -3.83 28.62
N SER A 530 7.93 -4.45 29.38
CA SER A 530 8.29 -5.10 30.65
C SER A 530 9.10 -6.40 30.42
N ALA A 531 9.66 -6.94 31.51
CA ALA A 531 10.35 -8.23 31.43
C ALA A 531 9.37 -9.36 31.09
N GLU A 532 8.15 -9.27 31.61
CA GLU A 532 7.03 -10.17 31.34
C GLU A 532 6.61 -10.11 29.87
N ASP A 533 6.51 -8.92 29.27
CA ASP A 533 6.20 -8.75 27.85
C ASP A 533 7.25 -9.40 26.96
N ILE A 534 8.53 -9.18 27.29
CA ILE A 534 9.65 -9.78 26.54
C ILE A 534 9.63 -11.31 26.66
N ASP A 535 9.30 -11.86 27.83
CA ASP A 535 9.18 -13.30 28.03
C ASP A 535 7.97 -13.88 27.27
N ALA A 536 6.84 -13.19 27.27
CA ALA A 536 5.65 -13.57 26.51
C ALA A 536 5.95 -13.58 24.99
N LEU A 537 6.55 -12.51 24.46
CA LEU A 537 6.93 -12.41 23.05
C LEU A 537 7.90 -13.53 22.63
N LYS A 538 8.89 -13.87 23.48
CA LYS A 538 9.82 -14.99 23.23
C LYS A 538 9.13 -16.35 23.15
N LYS A 539 8.01 -16.50 23.85
CA LYS A 539 7.17 -17.71 23.83
C LYS A 539 6.14 -17.71 22.69
N GLY A 540 6.18 -16.70 21.80
CA GLY A 540 5.20 -16.51 20.73
C GLY A 540 3.86 -15.98 21.22
N GLY A 541 3.80 -15.47 22.46
CA GLY A 541 2.63 -14.83 23.04
C GLY A 541 2.35 -13.46 22.41
N ARG A 542 1.15 -12.95 22.67
CA ARG A 542 0.72 -11.60 22.29
C ARG A 542 0.86 -10.68 23.48
N ILE A 543 1.24 -9.44 23.24
CA ILE A 543 1.18 -8.37 24.24
C ILE A 543 -0.13 -7.61 24.03
N GLY A 544 -0.93 -7.49 25.08
CA GLY A 544 -2.18 -6.76 25.04
C GLY A 544 -1.91 -5.27 25.28
N PHE A 545 -2.40 -4.40 24.40
CA PHE A 545 -2.45 -2.97 24.67
C PHE A 545 -3.78 -2.67 25.36
N GLY A 546 -3.72 -2.16 26.59
CA GLY A 546 -4.87 -1.46 27.14
C GLY A 546 -4.94 -0.11 26.43
N TYR A 547 -5.81 0.02 25.42
CA TYR A 547 -6.26 1.35 25.01
C TYR A 547 -6.93 1.97 26.25
N SER A 548 -6.27 2.95 26.85
CA SER A 548 -6.82 3.73 27.97
C SER A 548 -7.82 4.75 27.47
#